data_AF-A0AAW1HPI7-F1
#
_entry.id   AF-A0AAW1HPI7-F1
#
_cell.length_a   1.000
_cell.length_b   1.000
_cell.length_c   1.000
_cell.angle_alpha   90.00
_cell.angle_beta   90.00
_cell.angle_gamma   90.00
#
_symmetry.space_group_name_H-M   'P 1'
#
loop_
_entity.id
_entity.type
_entity.pdbx_description
1 polymer ?
#
loop_
_entity_poly.entity_id
_entity_poly.type
_entity_poly.pdbx_seq_one_letter_code
_entity_poly.pdbx_strand_id
1 'polypeptide(L)'
;MAGVILPRNISNIRCDIPELRGDDYKVWKERVLLHLGWMDIDYAIRKDEPASITETSTPDAINLYEKWERSNRLSIMFIKTKICASIKGSLEQHTKVKDFLKAIDEQFATSDKALARVRDYIIRMRDIAAQLKTLEVTISDAFLVHFILCTLPPQYAPFKISYNTHKDKWSINELMTMWVQEEGRLLMEEGEKKKNDHYKGKGKGKITAEPTIKKEPKCHFCKKKRHIQKDCPGFKAWLVKKGYDKPKETNGK
;
A
#
# COMPACT_ATOMS: atom_id res chain seq x y z
N MET A 1 36.27 -19.21 -29.16
CA MET A 1 35.61 -19.55 -27.89
C MET A 1 35.39 -18.28 -27.09
N ALA A 2 34.19 -17.70 -27.13
CA ALA A 2 33.86 -16.53 -26.32
C ALA A 2 33.24 -17.03 -25.01
N GLY A 3 33.96 -16.83 -23.90
CA GLY A 3 33.53 -17.23 -22.57
C GLY A 3 32.28 -16.46 -22.15
N VAL A 4 31.22 -17.19 -21.81
CA VAL A 4 30.02 -16.64 -21.20
C VAL A 4 30.39 -16.12 -19.82
N ILE A 5 30.38 -14.80 -19.65
CA ILE A 5 30.52 -14.14 -18.36
C ILE A 5 29.24 -14.42 -17.58
N LEU A 6 29.31 -15.37 -16.64
CA LEU A 6 28.25 -15.60 -15.65
C LEU A 6 28.01 -14.30 -14.87
N PRO A 7 26.75 -13.82 -14.75
CA PRO A 7 26.44 -12.65 -13.95
C PRO A 7 26.85 -12.89 -12.49
N ARG A 8 27.59 -11.91 -11.97
CA ARG A 8 28.10 -11.82 -10.61
C ARG A 8 26.98 -12.06 -9.59
N ASN A 9 27.09 -13.15 -8.83
CA ASN A 9 26.45 -13.45 -7.54
C ASN A 9 25.29 -12.52 -7.12
N ILE A 10 24.06 -12.89 -7.52
CA ILE A 10 22.78 -12.29 -7.04
C ILE A 10 22.35 -12.92 -5.69
N SER A 11 23.17 -13.83 -5.15
CA SER A 11 22.86 -14.67 -3.98
C SER A 11 22.61 -13.93 -2.66
N ASN A 12 22.76 -12.61 -2.61
CA ASN A 12 22.67 -11.82 -1.37
C ASN A 12 21.48 -10.87 -1.26
N ILE A 13 20.56 -10.82 -2.23
CA ILE A 13 19.28 -10.14 -2.02
C ILE A 13 18.34 -11.14 -1.35
N ARG A 14 18.52 -11.32 -0.04
CA ARG A 14 17.53 -12.01 0.78
C ARG A 14 16.29 -11.12 0.79
N CYS A 15 15.36 -11.37 -0.14
CA CYS A 15 14.05 -10.74 -0.11
C CYS A 15 13.37 -11.25 1.14
N ASP A 16 13.41 -10.46 2.21
CA ASP A 16 12.68 -10.80 3.42
C ASP A 16 11.20 -10.67 3.10
N ILE A 17 10.53 -11.80 2.95
CA ILE A 17 9.10 -11.84 2.64
C ILE A 17 8.39 -11.95 3.98
N PRO A 18 7.65 -10.88 4.37
CA PRO A 18 6.90 -10.89 5.61
C PRO A 18 5.86 -12.01 5.57
N GLU A 19 5.41 -12.43 6.74
CA GLU A 19 4.28 -13.33 6.87
C GLU A 19 2.98 -12.53 6.76
N LEU A 20 2.03 -13.00 5.94
CA LEU A 20 0.74 -12.34 5.72
C LEU A 20 -0.06 -12.31 7.02
N ARG A 21 -0.34 -11.11 7.53
CA ARG A 21 -1.16 -10.85 8.72
C ARG A 21 -2.47 -10.14 8.37
N GLY A 22 -2.54 -9.53 7.20
CA GLY A 22 -3.77 -9.07 6.55
C GLY A 22 -3.71 -7.63 6.07
N ASP A 23 -3.22 -6.72 6.90
CA ASP A 23 -3.00 -5.30 6.55
C ASP A 23 -1.79 -5.08 5.64
N ASP A 24 -0.88 -6.06 5.58
CA ASP A 24 0.33 -6.06 4.77
C ASP A 24 0.17 -6.66 3.37
N TYR A 25 -1.05 -7.06 2.99
CA TYR A 25 -1.34 -7.86 1.79
C TYR A 25 -0.74 -7.28 0.49
N LYS A 26 -0.86 -5.97 0.24
CA LYS A 26 -0.34 -5.34 -0.99
C LYS A 26 1.18 -5.55 -1.12
N VAL A 27 1.93 -5.27 -0.06
CA VAL A 27 3.39 -5.41 -0.01
C VAL A 27 3.80 -6.88 0.00
N TRP A 28 3.05 -7.70 0.74
CA TRP A 28 3.26 -9.14 0.79
C TRP A 28 3.15 -9.78 -0.59
N LYS A 29 2.08 -9.46 -1.33
CA LYS A 29 1.82 -10.03 -2.66
C LYS A 29 2.92 -9.67 -3.65
N GLU A 30 3.33 -8.40 -3.68
CA GLU A 30 4.44 -7.95 -4.53
C GLU A 30 5.73 -8.72 -4.23
N ARG A 31 6.09 -8.89 -2.95
CA ARG A 31 7.31 -9.60 -2.54
C ARG A 31 7.25 -11.09 -2.84
N VAL A 32 6.09 -11.72 -2.65
CA VAL A 32 5.88 -13.14 -2.99
C VAL A 32 6.03 -13.35 -4.49
N LEU A 33 5.34 -12.56 -5.33
CA LEU A 33 5.41 -12.69 -6.79
C LEU A 33 6.83 -12.43 -7.30
N LEU A 34 7.52 -11.42 -6.77
CA LEU A 34 8.91 -11.14 -7.12
C LEU A 34 9.82 -12.33 -6.80
N HIS A 35 9.65 -12.97 -5.64
CA HIS A 35 10.46 -14.12 -5.24
C HIS A 35 10.18 -15.36 -6.09
N LEU A 36 8.90 -15.64 -6.39
CA LEU A 36 8.52 -16.74 -7.28
C LEU A 36 9.14 -16.55 -8.67
N GLY A 37 9.17 -15.31 -9.17
CA GLY A 37 9.84 -14.96 -10.43
C GLY A 37 11.36 -15.12 -10.37
N TRP A 38 12.01 -14.68 -9.28
CA TRP A 38 13.45 -14.87 -9.09
C TRP A 38 13.88 -16.33 -8.97
N MET A 39 13.01 -17.17 -8.42
CA MET A 39 13.23 -18.62 -8.33
C MET A 39 12.84 -19.39 -9.60
N ASP A 40 12.33 -18.71 -10.63
CA ASP A 40 11.80 -19.31 -11.87
C ASP A 40 10.74 -20.40 -11.63
N ILE A 41 9.89 -20.19 -10.62
CA ILE A 41 8.77 -21.09 -10.28
C ILE A 41 7.41 -20.46 -10.51
N ASP A 42 7.34 -19.33 -11.20
CA ASP A 42 6.13 -18.55 -11.49
C ASP A 42 5.41 -18.96 -12.81
N TYR A 43 5.91 -20.00 -13.50
CA TYR A 43 5.39 -20.43 -14.79
C TYR A 43 3.88 -20.70 -14.81
N ALA A 44 3.35 -21.41 -13.81
CA ALA A 44 1.93 -21.69 -13.64
C ALA A 44 1.08 -20.46 -13.29
N ILE A 45 1.72 -19.37 -12.84
CA ILE A 45 1.06 -18.07 -12.62
C ILE A 45 0.93 -17.32 -13.95
N ARG A 46 1.94 -17.42 -14.83
CA ARG A 46 1.99 -16.72 -16.13
C ARG A 46 1.23 -17.43 -17.26
N LYS A 47 1.15 -18.75 -17.24
CA LYS A 47 0.56 -19.57 -18.30
C LYS A 47 -0.64 -20.36 -17.81
N ASP A 48 -1.61 -20.54 -18.68
CA ASP A 48 -2.78 -21.39 -18.38
C ASP A 48 -2.38 -22.85 -18.33
N GLU A 49 -3.21 -23.64 -17.66
CA GLU A 49 -3.00 -25.08 -17.50
C GLU A 49 -2.93 -25.75 -18.89
N PRO A 50 -1.83 -26.47 -19.18
CA PRO A 50 -1.74 -27.26 -20.40
C PRO A 50 -2.80 -28.37 -20.42
N ALA A 51 -3.08 -28.92 -21.61
CA ALA A 51 -3.93 -30.10 -21.71
C ALA A 51 -3.37 -31.25 -20.85
N SER A 52 -4.26 -32.02 -20.22
CA SER A 52 -3.90 -33.20 -19.46
C SER A 52 -3.16 -34.20 -20.34
N ILE A 53 -2.10 -34.80 -19.80
CA ILE A 53 -1.33 -35.83 -20.51
C ILE A 53 -2.24 -37.04 -20.79
N THR A 54 -2.21 -37.50 -22.04
CA THR A 54 -2.85 -38.73 -22.54
C THR A 54 -1.79 -39.69 -23.06
N GLU A 55 -2.15 -40.97 -23.26
CA GLU A 55 -1.22 -42.00 -23.80
C GLU A 55 -0.64 -41.65 -25.18
N THR A 56 -1.28 -40.73 -25.91
CA THR A 56 -0.86 -40.25 -27.24
C THR A 56 -0.11 -38.92 -27.21
N SER A 57 0.17 -38.37 -26.03
CA SER A 57 0.82 -37.07 -25.88
C SER A 57 2.26 -37.12 -26.37
N THR A 58 2.68 -36.05 -27.06
CA THR A 58 4.06 -35.92 -27.52
C THR A 58 5.00 -35.70 -26.31
N PRO A 59 6.29 -36.08 -26.42
CA PRO A 59 7.27 -35.79 -25.37
C PRO A 59 7.34 -34.31 -24.96
N ASP A 60 7.13 -33.39 -25.91
CA ASP A 60 7.10 -31.96 -25.65
C ASP A 60 5.87 -31.54 -24.82
N ALA A 61 4.71 -32.14 -25.08
CA ALA A 61 3.49 -31.89 -24.32
C ALA A 61 3.61 -32.40 -22.87
N ILE A 62 4.24 -33.57 -22.68
CA ILE A 62 4.54 -34.13 -21.36
C ILE A 62 5.46 -33.19 -20.57
N ASN A 63 6.57 -32.76 -21.17
CA ASN A 63 7.53 -31.86 -20.53
C ASN A 63 6.88 -30.52 -20.14
N LEU A 64 6.04 -29.97 -21.03
CA LEU A 64 5.31 -28.73 -20.77
C LEU A 64 4.38 -28.85 -19.56
N TYR A 65 3.63 -29.97 -19.47
CA TYR A 65 2.74 -30.25 -18.35
C TYR A 65 3.53 -30.44 -17.04
N GLU A 66 4.60 -31.24 -17.05
CA GLU A 66 5.45 -31.45 -15.87
C GLU A 66 6.09 -30.15 -15.37
N LYS A 67 6.55 -29.29 -16.29
CA LYS A 67 7.07 -27.96 -15.94
C LYS A 67 6.00 -27.11 -15.27
N TRP A 68 4.77 -27.15 -15.79
CA TRP A 68 3.64 -26.42 -15.22
C TRP A 68 3.23 -26.97 -13.85
N GLU A 69 3.09 -28.29 -13.70
CA GLU A 69 2.76 -28.96 -12.43
C GLU A 69 3.79 -28.60 -11.36
N ARG A 70 5.08 -28.69 -11.70
CA ARG A 70 6.16 -28.39 -10.78
C ARG A 70 6.08 -26.95 -10.28
N SER A 71 5.88 -26.01 -11.20
CA SER A 71 5.72 -24.59 -10.88
C SER A 71 4.48 -24.34 -10.01
N ASN A 72 3.35 -24.99 -10.33
CA ASN A 72 2.11 -24.90 -9.57
C ASN A 72 2.31 -25.38 -8.13
N ARG A 73 2.85 -26.59 -7.95
CA ARG A 73 3.07 -27.23 -6.65
C ARG A 73 4.04 -26.43 -5.77
N LEU A 74 5.19 -26.02 -6.32
CA LEU A 74 6.20 -25.27 -5.58
C LEU A 74 5.68 -23.87 -5.18
N SER A 75 4.95 -23.19 -6.06
CA SER A 75 4.37 -21.90 -5.73
C SER A 75 3.36 -21.99 -4.59
N ILE A 76 2.45 -22.98 -4.61
CA ILE A 76 1.49 -23.16 -3.52
C ILE A 76 2.21 -23.45 -2.20
N MET A 77 3.17 -24.38 -2.20
CA MET A 77 3.94 -24.70 -1.00
C MET A 77 4.65 -23.47 -0.44
N PHE A 78 5.29 -22.69 -1.31
CA PHE A 78 5.98 -21.48 -0.91
C PHE A 78 5.03 -20.44 -0.31
N ILE A 79 3.95 -20.12 -1.02
CA ILE A 79 2.97 -19.13 -0.55
C ILE A 79 2.37 -19.56 0.80
N LYS A 80 2.03 -20.84 0.96
CA LYS A 80 1.52 -21.40 2.24
C LYS A 80 2.49 -21.24 3.41
N THR A 81 3.80 -21.17 3.17
CA THR A 81 4.80 -20.92 4.23
C THR A 81 4.89 -19.45 4.64
N LYS A 82 4.32 -18.54 3.84
CA LYS A 82 4.32 -17.10 4.05
C LYS A 82 2.96 -16.57 4.51
N ILE A 83 2.06 -17.46 4.93
CA ILE A 83 0.73 -17.15 5.45
C ILE A 83 0.68 -17.58 6.92
N CYS A 84 0.23 -16.68 7.78
CA CYS A 84 0.08 -16.95 9.21
C CYS A 84 -0.91 -18.09 9.48
N ALA A 85 -0.60 -18.95 10.45
CA ALA A 85 -1.43 -20.10 10.80
C ALA A 85 -2.89 -19.75 11.12
N SER A 86 -3.15 -18.56 11.67
CA SER A 86 -4.49 -18.10 12.05
C SER A 86 -5.44 -17.88 10.86
N ILE A 87 -4.91 -17.59 9.67
CA ILE A 87 -5.68 -17.37 8.43
C ILE A 87 -5.51 -18.51 7.42
N LYS A 88 -4.59 -19.44 7.68
CA LYS A 88 -4.26 -20.52 6.76
C LYS A 88 -5.42 -21.48 6.54
N GLY A 89 -6.17 -21.81 7.59
CA GLY A 89 -7.29 -22.76 7.54
C GLY A 89 -8.40 -22.40 6.56
N SER A 90 -8.66 -21.10 6.32
CA SER A 90 -9.68 -20.66 5.36
C SER A 90 -9.25 -20.77 3.90
N LEU A 91 -7.97 -21.04 3.63
CA LEU A 91 -7.36 -20.97 2.30
C LEU A 91 -6.89 -22.34 1.76
N GLU A 92 -6.97 -23.43 2.55
CA GLU A 92 -6.27 -24.68 2.23
C GLU A 92 -6.81 -25.49 1.04
N GLN A 93 -7.96 -25.12 0.48
CA GLN A 93 -8.73 -25.95 -0.46
C GLN A 93 -8.27 -25.87 -1.93
N HIS A 94 -7.36 -24.97 -2.29
CA HIS A 94 -7.01 -24.73 -3.70
C HIS A 94 -5.81 -25.57 -4.17
N THR A 95 -6.00 -26.31 -5.27
CA THR A 95 -4.98 -27.14 -5.93
C THR A 95 -4.19 -26.40 -7.00
N LYS A 96 -4.73 -25.30 -7.53
CA LYS A 96 -4.09 -24.44 -8.54
C LYS A 96 -3.62 -23.12 -7.92
N VAL A 97 -2.40 -22.71 -8.22
CA VAL A 97 -1.77 -21.49 -7.68
C VAL A 97 -2.53 -20.24 -8.09
N LYS A 98 -3.07 -20.19 -9.31
CA LYS A 98 -3.89 -19.07 -9.79
C LYS A 98 -5.16 -18.92 -8.96
N ASP A 99 -5.87 -20.02 -8.71
CA ASP A 99 -7.10 -20.02 -7.92
C ASP A 99 -6.79 -19.70 -6.45
N PHE A 100 -5.67 -20.22 -5.93
CA PHE A 100 -5.21 -19.93 -4.58
C PHE A 100 -4.88 -18.45 -4.39
N LEU A 101 -4.13 -17.85 -5.33
CA LEU A 101 -3.86 -16.41 -5.34
C LEU A 101 -5.15 -15.61 -5.47
N LYS A 102 -6.08 -16.04 -6.33
CA LYS A 102 -7.39 -15.38 -6.47
C LYS A 102 -8.20 -15.42 -5.17
N ALA A 103 -8.20 -16.53 -4.44
CA ALA A 103 -8.88 -16.61 -3.15
C ALA A 103 -8.25 -15.68 -2.10
N ILE A 104 -6.92 -15.59 -2.07
CA ILE A 104 -6.19 -14.62 -1.24
C ILE A 104 -6.56 -13.19 -1.68
N ASP A 105 -6.60 -12.93 -2.98
CA ASP A 105 -7.02 -11.65 -3.53
C ASP A 105 -8.45 -11.32 -3.08
N GLU A 106 -9.40 -12.24 -3.16
CA GLU A 106 -10.79 -11.99 -2.77
C GLU A 106 -10.94 -11.76 -1.25
N GLN A 107 -10.13 -12.45 -0.45
CA GLN A 107 -10.08 -12.31 1.01
C GLN A 107 -9.47 -10.97 1.43
N PHE A 108 -8.43 -10.48 0.75
CA PHE A 108 -7.61 -9.34 1.16
C PHE A 108 -7.59 -8.11 0.22
N ALA A 109 -8.20 -8.18 -0.97
CA ALA A 109 -8.53 -7.01 -1.81
C ALA A 109 -9.57 -6.08 -1.15
N THR A 110 -9.95 -6.44 0.07
CA THR A 110 -10.93 -5.86 0.95
C THR A 110 -10.34 -4.79 1.86
N SER A 111 -9.28 -4.06 1.51
CA SER A 111 -9.04 -2.79 2.20
C SER A 111 -10.26 -1.87 2.01
N ASP A 112 -10.89 -1.91 0.82
CA ASP A 112 -12.18 -1.27 0.58
C ASP A 112 -13.35 -1.97 1.29
N LYS A 113 -13.35 -3.31 1.43
CA LYS A 113 -14.42 -3.97 2.21
C LYS A 113 -14.25 -3.81 3.72
N ALA A 114 -13.05 -3.56 4.26
CA ALA A 114 -12.87 -3.25 5.68
C ALA A 114 -13.49 -1.88 6.01
N LEU A 115 -13.31 -0.90 5.13
CA LEU A 115 -13.94 0.42 5.19
C LEU A 115 -15.46 0.32 4.99
N ALA A 116 -15.91 -0.41 3.95
CA ALA A 116 -17.33 -0.67 3.72
C ALA A 116 -17.97 -1.43 4.90
N ARG A 117 -17.27 -2.37 5.53
CA ARG A 117 -17.77 -3.13 6.69
C ARG A 117 -18.00 -2.27 7.92
N VAL A 118 -17.22 -1.20 8.12
CA VAL A 118 -17.47 -0.28 9.24
C VAL A 118 -18.64 0.65 8.92
N ARG A 119 -18.76 1.15 7.69
CA ARG A 119 -19.97 1.89 7.26
C ARG A 119 -21.22 1.03 7.41
N ASP A 120 -21.18 -0.22 6.94
CA ASP A 120 -22.28 -1.18 7.11
C ASP A 120 -22.52 -1.52 8.58
N TYR A 121 -21.48 -1.53 9.42
CA TYR A 121 -21.60 -1.73 10.85
C TYR A 121 -22.34 -0.58 11.53
N ILE A 122 -22.00 0.68 11.21
CA ILE A 122 -22.69 1.86 11.75
C ILE A 122 -24.17 1.86 11.33
N ILE A 123 -24.46 1.54 10.07
CA ILE A 123 -25.84 1.41 9.56
C ILE A 123 -26.59 0.31 10.33
N ARG A 124 -26.02 -0.88 10.48
CA ARG A 124 -26.65 -1.97 11.26
C ARG A 124 -26.92 -1.57 12.71
N MET A 125 -25.97 -0.89 13.36
CA MET A 125 -26.15 -0.44 14.75
C MET A 125 -27.28 0.59 14.88
N ARG A 126 -27.43 1.48 13.88
CA ARG A 126 -28.57 2.41 13.78
C ARG A 126 -29.89 1.68 13.60
N ASP A 127 -29.93 0.71 12.69
CA ASP A 127 -31.15 -0.06 12.39
C ASP A 127 -31.59 -0.89 13.60
N ILE A 128 -30.65 -1.51 14.33
CA ILE A 128 -30.93 -2.21 15.59
C ILE A 128 -31.50 -1.24 16.63
N ALA A 129 -30.94 -0.04 16.78
CA ALA A 129 -31.49 0.95 17.70
C ALA A 129 -32.91 1.40 17.30
N ALA A 130 -33.20 1.51 16.00
CA ALA A 130 -34.54 1.80 15.50
C ALA A 130 -35.52 0.65 15.78
N GLN A 131 -35.09 -0.61 15.60
CA GLN A 131 -35.88 -1.80 15.94
C GLN A 131 -36.14 -1.88 17.45
N LEU A 132 -35.14 -1.60 18.29
CA LEU A 132 -35.31 -1.59 19.74
C LEU A 132 -36.31 -0.52 20.19
N LYS A 133 -36.33 0.62 19.50
CA LYS A 133 -37.34 1.67 19.74
C LYS A 133 -38.77 1.20 19.44
N THR A 134 -38.97 0.33 18.46
CA THR A 134 -40.30 -0.28 18.20
C THR A 134 -40.72 -1.28 19.29
N LEU A 135 -39.76 -1.77 20.08
CA LEU A 135 -39.97 -2.64 21.23
C LEU A 135 -40.01 -1.86 22.56
N GLU A 136 -40.30 -0.54 22.51
CA GLU A 136 -40.29 0.39 23.65
C GLU A 136 -38.94 0.58 24.36
N VAL A 137 -37.85 0.02 23.83
CA VAL A 137 -36.49 0.22 24.36
C VAL A 137 -35.86 1.41 23.64
N THR A 138 -35.80 2.55 24.32
CA THR A 138 -35.21 3.78 23.75
C THR A 138 -33.71 3.85 24.03
N ILE A 139 -32.90 3.73 22.99
CA ILE A 139 -31.45 4.00 23.05
C ILE A 139 -31.22 5.47 22.74
N SER A 140 -30.45 6.16 23.59
CA SER A 140 -30.03 7.54 23.30
C SER A 140 -28.95 7.56 22.22
N ASP A 141 -29.04 8.53 21.31
CA ASP A 141 -28.04 8.74 20.25
C ASP A 141 -26.62 8.88 20.81
N ALA A 142 -26.48 9.55 21.96
CA ALA A 142 -25.20 9.71 22.65
C ALA A 142 -24.60 8.37 23.10
N PHE A 143 -25.43 7.46 23.63
CA PHE A 143 -24.98 6.12 24.00
C PHE A 143 -24.62 5.28 22.78
N LEU A 144 -25.42 5.34 21.72
CA LEU A 144 -25.16 4.58 20.49
C LEU A 144 -23.85 5.00 19.83
N VAL A 145 -23.59 6.31 19.74
CA VAL A 145 -22.32 6.84 19.22
C VAL A 145 -21.13 6.40 20.07
N HIS A 146 -21.24 6.51 21.40
CA HIS A 146 -20.19 6.03 22.30
C HIS A 146 -19.94 4.53 22.17
N PHE A 147 -21.01 3.73 22.08
CA PHE A 147 -20.94 2.29 21.92
C PHE A 147 -20.22 1.91 20.61
N ILE A 148 -20.62 2.53 19.48
CA ILE A 148 -19.98 2.31 18.19
C ILE A 148 -18.48 2.65 18.24
N LEU A 149 -18.11 3.78 18.84
CA LEU A 149 -16.70 4.18 18.95
C LEU A 149 -15.86 3.25 19.84
N CYS A 150 -16.48 2.60 20.82
CA CYS A 150 -15.83 1.63 21.70
C CYS A 150 -15.64 0.26 21.06
N THR A 151 -16.46 -0.10 20.08
CA THR A 151 -16.37 -1.38 19.34
C THR A 151 -15.52 -1.31 18.08
N LEU A 152 -15.11 -0.11 17.65
CA LEU A 152 -14.24 0.05 16.49
C LEU A 152 -12.86 -0.61 16.70
N PRO A 153 -12.30 -1.25 15.65
CA PRO A 153 -10.97 -1.83 15.71
C PRO A 153 -9.84 -0.82 16.03
N PRO A 154 -8.70 -1.27 16.58
CA PRO A 154 -7.59 -0.39 17.01
C PRO A 154 -6.98 0.50 15.91
N GLN A 155 -7.06 0.09 14.64
CA GLN A 155 -6.59 0.91 13.52
C GLN A 155 -7.34 2.25 13.37
N TYR A 156 -8.51 2.38 14.00
CA TYR A 156 -9.29 3.64 14.05
C TYR A 156 -9.05 4.43 15.34
N ALA A 157 -7.98 4.14 16.09
CA ALA A 157 -7.62 4.89 17.29
C ALA A 157 -7.52 6.43 17.06
N PRO A 158 -6.97 6.94 15.95
CA PRO A 158 -6.96 8.38 15.66
C PRO A 158 -8.37 9.00 15.59
N PHE A 159 -9.33 8.27 15.03
CA PHE A 159 -10.74 8.68 14.96
C PHE A 159 -11.38 8.76 16.35
N LYS A 160 -11.08 7.79 17.23
CA LYS A 160 -11.53 7.80 18.63
C LYS A 160 -10.92 8.95 19.43
N ILE A 161 -9.66 9.28 19.18
CA ILE A 161 -8.99 10.45 19.77
C ILE A 161 -9.66 11.73 19.28
N SER A 162 -9.95 11.85 17.98
CA SER A 162 -10.70 12.98 17.40
C SER A 162 -12.03 13.20 18.13
N TYR A 163 -12.85 12.17 18.28
CA TYR A 163 -14.10 12.25 19.05
C TYR A 163 -13.89 12.75 20.49
N ASN A 164 -12.93 12.18 21.22
CA ASN A 164 -12.67 12.54 22.63
C ASN A 164 -12.13 13.98 22.79
N THR A 165 -11.60 14.58 21.72
CA THR A 165 -11.03 15.94 21.73
C THR A 165 -12.08 16.99 21.39
N HIS A 166 -13.19 16.61 20.76
CA HIS A 166 -14.31 17.49 20.47
C HIS A 166 -15.19 17.65 21.73
N LYS A 167 -15.57 18.90 22.04
CA LYS A 167 -16.39 19.21 23.24
C LYS A 167 -17.87 18.89 23.06
N ASP A 168 -18.33 18.78 21.82
CA ASP A 168 -19.73 18.54 21.49
C ASP A 168 -20.01 17.06 21.23
N LYS A 169 -21.14 16.56 21.71
CA LYS A 169 -21.57 15.17 21.50
C LYS A 169 -22.02 15.01 20.05
N TRP A 170 -21.34 14.14 19.30
CA TRP A 170 -21.74 13.84 17.92
C TRP A 170 -23.08 13.11 17.88
N SER A 171 -23.92 13.51 16.93
CA SER A 171 -25.03 12.71 16.43
C SER A 171 -24.53 11.56 15.54
N ILE A 172 -25.40 10.59 15.28
CA ILE A 172 -25.09 9.48 14.36
C ILE A 172 -24.79 10.01 12.95
N ASN A 173 -25.47 11.08 12.51
CA ASN A 173 -25.24 11.67 11.20
C ASN A 173 -23.87 12.35 11.13
N GLU A 174 -23.47 13.08 12.18
CA GLU A 174 -22.13 13.68 12.27
C GLU A 174 -21.04 12.60 12.35
N LEU A 175 -21.26 11.52 13.10
CA LEU A 175 -20.37 10.36 13.13
C LEU A 175 -20.17 9.80 11.72
N MET A 176 -21.23 9.69 10.92
CA MET A 176 -21.14 9.23 9.52
C MET A 176 -20.36 10.21 8.64
N THR A 177 -20.55 11.52 8.80
CA THR A 177 -19.80 12.53 8.04
C THR A 177 -18.32 12.54 8.40
N MET A 178 -18.00 12.51 9.69
CA MET A 178 -16.62 12.43 10.17
C MET A 178 -15.95 11.13 9.71
N TRP A 179 -16.71 10.03 9.67
CA TRP A 179 -16.24 8.76 9.14
C TRP A 179 -15.85 8.85 7.66
N VAL A 180 -16.70 9.44 6.80
CA VAL A 180 -16.38 9.64 5.37
C VAL A 180 -15.11 10.49 5.17
N GLN A 181 -14.89 11.46 6.06
CA GLN A 181 -13.67 12.26 6.03
C GLN A 181 -12.42 11.47 6.48
N GLU A 182 -12.58 10.63 7.51
CA GLU A 182 -11.55 9.71 7.98
C GLU A 182 -11.17 8.67 6.91
N GLU A 183 -12.16 8.13 6.19
CA GLU A 183 -11.97 7.25 5.02
C GLU A 183 -11.05 7.91 3.98
N GLY A 184 -11.32 9.17 3.65
CA GLY A 184 -10.49 9.96 2.75
C GLY A 184 -9.06 10.13 3.25
N ARG A 185 -8.85 10.35 4.56
CA ARG A 185 -7.51 10.47 5.16
C ARG A 185 -6.74 9.16 5.11
N LEU A 186 -7.37 8.04 5.47
CA LEU A 186 -6.72 6.71 5.47
C LEU A 186 -6.27 6.28 4.06
N LEU A 187 -7.09 6.59 3.03
CA LEU A 187 -6.73 6.35 1.64
C LEU A 187 -5.52 7.20 1.19
N MET A 188 -5.41 8.45 1.69
CA MET A 188 -4.25 9.31 1.40
C MET A 188 -2.98 8.87 2.14
N GLU A 189 -3.08 8.46 3.40
CA GLU A 189 -1.94 7.97 4.19
C GLU A 189 -1.34 6.67 3.61
N GLU A 190 -2.16 5.75 3.08
CA GLU A 190 -1.67 4.59 2.32
C GLU A 190 -0.93 4.99 1.03
N GLY A 191 -1.36 6.06 0.37
CA GLY A 191 -0.71 6.62 -0.83
C GLY A 191 0.64 7.30 -0.53
N GLU A 192 0.78 7.92 0.64
CA GLU A 192 2.00 8.62 1.05
C GLU A 192 3.06 7.68 1.65
N LYS A 193 2.65 6.61 2.35
CA LYS A 193 3.58 5.55 2.80
C LYS A 193 4.37 4.95 1.63
N LYS A 194 3.73 4.80 0.45
CA LYS A 194 4.39 4.34 -0.79
C LYS A 194 5.50 5.24 -1.32
N LYS A 195 5.54 6.54 -0.97
CA LYS A 195 6.59 7.47 -1.41
C LYS A 195 7.79 7.51 -0.46
N ASN A 196 7.61 7.17 0.81
CA ASN A 196 8.69 7.23 1.81
C ASN A 196 9.55 5.96 1.90
N ASP A 197 9.06 4.82 1.39
CA ASP A 197 9.83 3.56 1.42
C ASP A 197 10.95 3.48 0.37
N HIS A 198 11.07 4.45 -0.53
CA HIS A 198 12.20 4.52 -1.48
C HIS A 198 13.46 5.20 -0.92
N TYR A 199 13.42 5.74 0.31
CA TYR A 199 14.57 6.38 0.95
C TYR A 199 14.76 5.91 2.40
N LYS A 200 14.93 4.60 2.62
CA LYS A 200 15.60 4.13 3.85
C LYS A 200 16.33 2.82 3.64
N GLY A 201 17.54 2.94 3.10
CA GLY A 201 18.50 1.86 3.01
C GLY A 201 19.93 2.38 2.95
N LYS A 202 20.49 2.77 4.11
CA LYS A 202 21.91 2.51 4.44
C LYS A 202 22.16 2.77 5.93
N GLY A 203 22.59 1.71 6.60
CA GLY A 203 22.79 1.68 8.04
C GLY A 203 24.13 2.23 8.52
N LYS A 204 24.09 2.53 9.83
CA LYS A 204 25.12 2.42 10.88
C LYS A 204 26.47 3.13 10.71
N GLY A 205 26.70 4.10 11.60
CA GLY A 205 28.02 4.60 11.97
C GLY A 205 27.92 5.69 13.04
N LYS A 206 28.30 5.35 14.27
CA LYS A 206 28.51 6.27 15.41
C LYS A 206 29.71 7.19 15.06
N ILE A 207 29.67 8.48 15.42
CA ILE A 207 30.80 9.37 15.87
C ILE A 207 30.49 10.87 15.57
N THR A 208 30.45 11.63 16.68
CA THR A 208 30.82 13.05 16.97
C THR A 208 30.50 14.25 16.07
N ALA A 209 30.40 15.39 16.74
CA ALA A 209 29.98 16.71 16.26
C ALA A 209 31.01 17.48 15.39
N GLU A 210 30.45 18.33 14.51
CA GLU A 210 30.96 19.58 13.85
C GLU A 210 32.11 19.54 12.81
N PRO A 211 32.28 20.54 11.90
CA PRO A 211 31.41 21.67 11.49
C PRO A 211 31.24 21.89 9.94
N THR A 212 30.23 22.70 9.59
CA THR A 212 29.95 23.52 8.37
C THR A 212 30.72 23.32 7.04
N ILE A 213 29.98 23.05 5.95
CA ILE A 213 30.33 23.48 4.58
C ILE A 213 29.09 24.16 3.95
N LYS A 214 29.10 25.50 3.86
CA LYS A 214 28.09 26.28 3.13
C LYS A 214 28.19 25.97 1.63
N LYS A 215 27.19 25.28 1.06
CA LYS A 215 27.07 25.10 -0.40
C LYS A 215 26.64 26.42 -1.03
N GLU A 216 27.46 26.98 -1.91
CA GLU A 216 27.14 28.20 -2.65
C GLU A 216 25.85 28.05 -3.48
N PRO A 217 24.97 29.07 -3.50
CA PRO A 217 23.75 29.04 -4.28
C PRO A 217 24.04 29.04 -5.78
N LYS A 218 23.46 28.07 -6.50
CA LYS A 218 23.53 27.92 -7.96
C LYS A 218 22.22 28.42 -8.57
N CYS A 219 22.30 29.21 -9.64
CA CYS A 219 21.13 29.71 -10.35
C CYS A 219 20.39 28.55 -11.03
N HIS A 220 19.09 28.38 -10.77
CA HIS A 220 18.30 27.31 -11.40
C HIS A 220 18.01 27.56 -12.89
N PHE A 221 18.01 28.83 -13.32
CA PHE A 221 17.72 29.19 -14.72
C PHE A 221 18.92 28.96 -15.64
N CYS A 222 20.09 29.51 -15.30
CA CYS A 222 21.28 29.39 -16.16
C CYS A 222 22.29 28.34 -15.66
N LYS A 223 22.03 27.69 -14.51
CA LYS A 223 22.92 26.70 -13.89
C LYS A 223 24.34 27.23 -13.57
N LYS A 224 24.56 28.55 -13.55
CA LYS A 224 25.84 29.15 -13.11
C LYS A 224 25.85 29.37 -11.60
N LYS A 225 27.00 29.18 -10.97
CA LYS A 225 27.25 29.57 -9.57
C LYS A 225 27.41 31.10 -9.50
N ARG A 226 27.30 31.71 -8.30
CA ARG A 226 27.45 33.16 -7.99
C ARG A 226 26.15 33.97 -7.86
N HIS A 227 25.00 33.49 -8.35
CA HIS A 227 23.70 34.16 -8.18
C HIS A 227 22.55 33.16 -8.13
N ILE A 228 21.40 33.56 -7.60
CA ILE A 228 20.15 32.78 -7.62
C ILE A 228 19.28 33.16 -8.82
N GLN A 229 18.27 32.34 -9.15
CA GLN A 229 17.41 32.53 -10.34
C GLN A 229 16.79 33.93 -10.42
N LYS A 230 16.38 34.52 -9.30
CA LYS A 230 15.78 35.87 -9.25
C LYS A 230 16.73 36.96 -9.75
N ASP A 231 18.04 36.78 -9.59
CA ASP A 231 19.06 37.74 -9.96
C ASP A 231 19.72 37.42 -11.30
N CYS A 232 19.23 36.40 -12.01
CA CYS A 232 19.80 35.99 -13.29
C CYS A 232 19.42 36.99 -14.40
N PRO A 233 20.39 37.60 -15.10
CA PRO A 233 20.11 38.52 -16.20
C PRO A 233 19.26 37.88 -17.31
N GLY A 234 19.52 36.59 -17.62
CA GLY A 234 18.73 35.84 -18.59
C GLY A 234 17.29 35.59 -18.14
N PHE A 235 17.06 35.39 -16.85
CA PHE A 235 15.71 35.21 -16.31
C PHE A 235 14.91 36.53 -16.31
N LYS A 236 15.55 37.65 -15.95
CA LYS A 236 14.94 38.98 -16.02
C LYS A 236 14.57 39.36 -17.46
N ALA A 237 15.49 39.17 -18.42
CA ALA A 237 15.19 39.40 -19.84
C ALA A 237 14.07 38.48 -20.37
N TRP A 238 14.01 37.23 -19.90
CA TRP A 238 12.92 36.30 -20.23
C TRP A 238 11.56 36.75 -19.68
N LEU A 239 11.51 37.32 -18.45
CA LEU A 239 10.29 37.87 -17.86
C LEU A 239 9.78 39.09 -18.64
N VAL A 240 10.67 40.00 -19.03
CA VAL A 240 10.33 41.16 -19.88
C VAL A 240 9.74 40.69 -21.22
N LYS A 241 10.38 39.71 -21.87
CA LYS A 241 9.90 39.15 -23.15
C LYS A 241 8.55 38.44 -23.03
N LYS A 242 8.19 37.96 -21.84
CA LYS A 242 6.94 37.27 -21.55
C LYS A 242 5.86 38.18 -20.96
N GLY A 243 6.12 39.48 -20.83
CA GLY A 243 5.16 40.49 -20.35
C GLY A 243 4.91 40.46 -18.84
N TYR A 244 5.82 39.85 -18.06
CA TYR A 244 5.65 39.68 -16.61
C TYR A 244 6.32 40.78 -15.75
N ASP A 245 7.02 41.73 -16.37
CA ASP A 245 7.69 42.83 -15.65
C ASP A 245 6.77 44.07 -15.64
N LYS A 246 6.04 44.30 -14.54
CA LYS A 246 5.48 45.62 -14.24
C LYS A 246 6.55 46.46 -13.55
N PRO A 247 6.80 47.72 -13.95
CA PRO A 247 7.73 48.57 -13.23
C PRO A 247 7.23 48.80 -11.79
N LYS A 248 8.12 48.63 -10.81
CA LYS A 248 7.88 49.01 -9.42
C LYS A 248 7.90 50.53 -9.33
N GLU A 249 6.78 51.14 -8.97
CA GLU A 249 6.73 52.51 -8.50
C GLU A 249 7.62 52.62 -7.25
N THR A 250 8.68 53.43 -7.36
CA THR A 250 9.50 53.84 -6.23
C THR A 250 8.74 54.93 -5.49
N ASN A 251 8.14 54.60 -4.34
CA ASN A 251 7.81 55.62 -3.34
C ASN A 251 9.12 56.15 -2.75
N GLY A 252 9.56 57.28 -3.30
CA GLY A 252 10.54 58.15 -2.67
C GLY A 252 9.90 58.85 -1.47
N LYS A 253 10.74 58.94 -0.43
CA LYS A 253 10.67 59.80 0.77
C LYS A 253 9.75 61.00 0.70
#